data_AF-A0A968RNF2-F1
#
_entry.id   AF-A0A968RNF2-F1
#
_cell.length_a   1.000
_cell.length_b   1.000
_cell.length_c   1.000
_cell.angle_alpha   90.00
_cell.angle_beta   90.00
_cell.angle_gamma   90.00
#
_symmetry.space_group_name_H-M   'P 1'
#
loop_
_entity.id
_entity.type
_entity.pdbx_description
1 polymer ?
#
loop_
_entity_poly.entity_id
_entity_poly.type
_entity_poly.pdbx_seq_one_letter_code
_entity_poly.pdbx_strand_id
1 'polypeptide(L)'
;MEIELIGDCVLLYLEPEIGIHRWKYNTKENHRYLVKLHAQKTATPFNIHRKDFYRQELPRRVIENGTIRDTILHLKAEVEPAALPTLIASKLNELFELKLNTELI
;
A
#
# COMPACT_ATOMS: atom_id res chain seq x y z
N MET A 1 -5.82 -0.76 12.85
CA MET A 1 -6.10 0.67 12.73
C MET A 1 -7.02 0.82 11.53
N GLU A 2 -8.12 1.55 11.70
CA GLU A 2 -9.04 1.90 10.62
C GLU A 2 -9.01 3.42 10.49
N ILE A 3 -8.95 3.92 9.25
CA ILE A 3 -8.96 5.36 8.94
C ILE A 3 -10.05 5.58 7.91
N GLU A 4 -10.89 6.58 8.15
CA GLU A 4 -11.89 7.04 7.18
C GLU A 4 -11.33 8.24 6.42
N LEU A 5 -11.45 8.20 5.09
CA LEU A 5 -11.01 9.25 4.19
C LEU A 5 -12.18 9.67 3.32
N ILE A 6 -12.48 10.96 3.31
CA ILE A 6 -13.60 11.55 2.57
C ILE A 6 -13.02 12.50 1.53
N GLY A 7 -13.42 12.33 0.28
CA GLY A 7 -12.99 13.15 -0.84
C GLY A 7 -13.34 12.52 -2.18
N ASP A 8 -13.13 13.28 -3.25
CA ASP A 8 -13.40 12.82 -4.61
C ASP A 8 -12.40 11.76 -5.04
N CYS A 9 -12.91 10.69 -5.66
CA CYS A 9 -12.10 9.62 -6.26
C CYS A 9 -11.07 8.97 -5.31
N VAL A 10 -11.22 9.10 -3.98
CA VAL A 10 -10.27 8.56 -2.98
C VAL A 10 -10.06 7.06 -3.18
N LEU A 11 -11.13 6.32 -3.46
CA LEU A 11 -11.05 4.89 -3.74
C LEU A 11 -10.16 4.61 -4.95
N LEU A 12 -10.38 5.32 -6.07
CA LEU A 12 -9.62 5.14 -7.30
C LEU A 12 -8.13 5.53 -7.12
N TYR A 13 -7.88 6.61 -6.38
CA TYR A 13 -6.55 7.10 -6.08
C TYR A 13 -5.75 6.11 -5.23
N LEU A 14 -6.36 5.56 -4.17
CA LEU A 14 -5.68 4.67 -3.23
C LEU A 14 -5.74 3.20 -3.63
N GLU A 15 -6.59 2.80 -4.58
CA GLU A 15 -6.73 1.41 -5.05
C GLU A 15 -5.39 0.70 -5.28
N PRO A 16 -4.36 1.34 -5.90
CA PRO A 16 -3.07 0.68 -6.08
C PRO A 16 -2.46 0.21 -4.75
N GLU A 17 -2.68 0.92 -3.65
CA GLU A 17 -2.13 0.65 -2.30
C GLU A 17 -2.68 -0.61 -1.63
N ILE A 18 -3.72 -1.24 -2.19
CA ILE A 18 -4.27 -2.50 -1.67
C ILE A 18 -3.21 -3.61 -1.68
N GLY A 19 -3.20 -4.42 -0.62
CA GLY A 19 -2.36 -5.61 -0.51
C GLY A 19 -1.41 -5.57 0.69
N ILE A 20 -0.52 -6.55 0.76
CA ILE A 20 0.43 -6.66 1.86
C ILE A 20 1.64 -5.74 1.65
N HIS A 21 1.98 -4.98 2.68
CA HIS A 21 3.19 -4.17 2.78
C HIS A 21 4.08 -4.76 3.87
N ARG A 22 5.39 -4.78 3.63
CA ARG A 22 6.38 -5.31 4.56
C ARG A 22 7.38 -4.23 4.92
N TRP A 23 7.52 -3.97 6.21
CA TRP A 23 8.55 -3.10 6.76
C TRP A 23 9.57 -3.93 7.51
N LYS A 24 10.83 -3.89 7.07
CA LYS A 24 11.93 -4.59 7.73
C LYS A 24 12.97 -3.57 8.17
N TYR A 25 13.03 -3.33 9.48
CA TYR A 25 13.99 -2.38 10.05
C TYR A 25 15.34 -3.06 10.32
N ASN A 26 15.31 -4.32 10.71
CA ASN A 26 16.49 -5.18 10.90
C ASN A 26 16.09 -6.67 10.78
N THR A 27 16.96 -7.60 11.14
CA THR A 27 16.65 -9.05 11.09
C THR A 27 15.60 -9.49 12.11
N LYS A 28 15.36 -8.72 13.18
CA LYS A 28 14.41 -9.03 14.26
C LYS A 28 13.06 -8.33 14.09
N GLU A 29 13.05 -7.15 13.50
CA GLU A 29 11.86 -6.31 13.32
C GLU A 29 11.39 -6.36 11.87
N ASN A 30 10.40 -7.24 11.66
CA ASN A 30 9.80 -7.50 10.36
C ASN A 30 8.28 -7.45 10.49
N HIS A 31 7.72 -6.30 10.16
CA HIS A 31 6.30 -6.02 10.25
C HIS A 31 5.63 -6.24 8.90
N ARG A 32 4.43 -6.82 8.92
CA ARG A 32 3.56 -6.95 7.75
C ARG A 32 2.24 -6.28 8.05
N TYR A 33 1.75 -5.51 7.11
CA TYR A 33 0.48 -4.79 7.18
C TYR A 33 -0.32 -5.12 5.93
N LEU A 34 -1.63 -5.35 6.07
CA LEU A 34 -2.53 -5.44 4.93
C LEU A 34 -3.30 -4.13 4.83
N VAL A 35 -3.19 -3.50 3.67
CA VAL A 35 -4.01 -2.35 3.32
C VAL A 35 -5.23 -2.87 2.57
N LYS A 36 -6.41 -2.52 3.06
CA LYS A 36 -7.69 -2.75 2.37
C LYS A 36 -8.41 -1.42 2.24
N LEU A 37 -9.09 -1.25 1.12
CA LEU A 37 -9.99 -0.12 0.86
C LEU A 37 -11.38 -0.67 0.69
N HIS A 38 -12.34 0.02 1.29
CA HIS A 38 -13.75 -0.34 1.20
C HIS A 38 -14.54 0.94 1.02
N ALA A 39 -15.40 0.98 -0.01
CA ALA A 39 -16.31 2.10 -0.23
C ALA A 39 -17.38 2.19 0.88
N GLN A 40 -17.64 1.08 1.57
CA GLN A 40 -18.53 0.99 2.72
C GLN A 40 -17.82 0.23 3.84
N LYS A 41 -18.06 0.62 5.09
CA LYS A 41 -17.41 0.02 6.25
C LYS A 41 -17.79 -1.46 6.39
N THR A 42 -16.88 -2.37 6.08
CA THR A 42 -17.06 -3.81 6.30
C THR A 42 -16.41 -4.24 7.61
N ALA A 43 -17.10 -5.07 8.40
CA ALA A 43 -16.54 -5.63 9.62
C ALA A 43 -15.33 -6.52 9.31
N THR A 44 -14.29 -6.43 10.15
CA THR A 44 -13.16 -7.38 10.10
C THR A 44 -13.70 -8.80 10.36
N PRO A 45 -13.39 -9.80 9.51
CA PRO A 45 -13.90 -11.15 9.71
C PRO A 45 -13.54 -11.72 11.08
N PHE A 46 -14.52 -12.27 11.78
CA PHE A 46 -14.30 -13.03 13.01
C PHE A 46 -13.63 -14.38 12.66
N ASN A 47 -12.63 -14.81 13.42
CA ASN A 47 -11.90 -16.10 13.26
C ASN A 47 -10.86 -16.25 12.13
N ILE A 48 -10.18 -15.19 11.69
CA ILE A 48 -8.94 -15.39 10.90
C ILE A 48 -7.75 -15.75 11.79
N HIS A 49 -7.07 -16.88 11.49
CA HIS A 49 -5.77 -17.21 12.08
C HIS A 49 -4.73 -16.20 11.57
N ARG A 50 -4.61 -15.07 12.28
CA ARG A 50 -3.94 -13.84 11.83
C ARG A 50 -2.54 -14.11 11.26
N LYS A 51 -1.77 -14.98 11.91
CA LYS A 51 -0.37 -15.24 11.54
C LYS A 51 -0.22 -15.86 10.15
N ASP A 52 -1.10 -16.80 9.78
CA ASP A 52 -0.99 -17.49 8.49
C ASP A 52 -1.58 -16.65 7.36
N PHE A 53 -2.65 -15.91 7.65
CA PHE A 53 -3.28 -14.98 6.72
C PHE A 53 -2.29 -13.95 6.16
N TYR A 54 -1.48 -13.31 7.01
CA TYR A 54 -0.46 -12.35 6.55
C TYR A 54 0.80 -12.99 5.96
N ARG A 55 0.96 -14.32 6.07
CA ARG A 55 2.14 -15.04 5.59
C ARG A 55 1.99 -15.57 4.16
N GLN A 56 0.76 -15.85 3.75
CA GLN A 56 0.44 -16.49 2.47
C GLN A 56 0.65 -15.58 1.26
N GLU A 57 0.41 -14.27 1.37
CA GLU A 57 0.58 -13.37 0.23
C GLU A 57 1.98 -12.73 0.18
N LEU A 58 2.47 -12.57 -1.04
CA LEU A 58 3.71 -11.85 -1.31
C LEU A 58 3.48 -10.35 -1.10
N PRO A 59 4.37 -9.65 -0.36
CA PRO A 59 4.21 -8.22 -0.15
C PRO A 59 4.39 -7.46 -1.46
N ARG A 60 3.43 -6.59 -1.81
CA ARG A 60 3.54 -5.71 -2.97
C ARG A 60 4.62 -4.65 -2.80
N ARG A 61 4.77 -4.15 -1.56
CA ARG A 61 5.78 -3.18 -1.16
C ARG A 61 6.66 -3.76 -0.05
N VAL A 62 7.96 -3.61 -0.21
CA VAL A 62 8.96 -3.94 0.80
C VAL A 62 9.83 -2.72 1.05
N ILE A 63 9.90 -2.30 2.31
CA ILE A 63 10.79 -1.24 2.78
C ILE A 63 11.84 -1.89 3.69
N GLU A 64 13.11 -1.78 3.32
CA GLU A 64 14.22 -2.38 4.06
C GLU A 64 15.48 -1.50 3.93
N ASN A 65 16.09 -1.14 5.05
CA ASN A 65 17.40 -0.45 5.12
C ASN A 65 17.52 0.77 4.18
N GLY A 66 16.54 1.68 4.20
CA GLY A 66 16.54 2.85 3.31
C GLY A 66 16.29 2.52 1.85
N THR A 67 15.83 1.30 1.53
CA THR A 67 15.44 0.92 0.17
C THR A 67 13.95 0.62 0.12
N ILE A 68 13.32 0.96 -1.00
CA ILE A 68 11.95 0.59 -1.31
C ILE A 68 11.92 -0.26 -2.58
N ARG A 69 11.11 -1.32 -2.53
CA ARG A 69 10.71 -2.11 -3.69
C ARG A 69 9.21 -2.18 -3.74
N ASP A 70 8.64 -1.85 -4.89
CA ASP A 70 7.20 -1.86 -5.12
C ASP A 70 6.87 -2.47 -6.46
N THR A 71 6.04 -3.50 -6.44
CA THR A 71 5.63 -4.23 -7.64
C THR A 71 4.53 -3.53 -8.42
N ILE A 72 3.66 -2.78 -7.75
CA ILE A 72 2.52 -2.09 -8.37
C ILE A 72 2.93 -0.70 -8.85
N LEU A 73 3.69 0.03 -8.02
CA LEU A 73 4.23 1.34 -8.41
C LEU A 73 5.54 1.22 -9.22
N HIS A 74 5.99 0.00 -9.50
CA HIS A 74 7.26 -0.30 -10.18
C HIS A 74 8.47 0.46 -9.61
N LEU A 75 8.54 0.58 -8.29
CA LEU A 75 9.62 1.27 -7.59
C LEU A 75 10.75 0.31 -7.22
N LYS A 76 11.99 0.75 -7.44
CA LYS A 76 13.20 0.13 -6.90
C LYS A 76 14.25 1.22 -6.68
N ALA A 77 14.29 1.77 -5.48
CA ALA A 77 15.12 2.94 -5.18
C ALA A 77 15.65 2.91 -3.75
N GLU A 78 16.77 3.61 -3.54
CA GLU A 78 17.19 4.07 -2.22
C GLU A 78 16.46 5.38 -1.90
N VAL A 79 15.91 5.48 -0.70
CA VAL A 79 15.10 6.61 -0.27
C VAL A 79 15.27 6.84 1.23
N GLU A 80 15.53 8.09 1.59
CA GLU A 80 15.50 8.51 2.98
C GLU A 80 14.08 8.32 3.55
N PRO A 81 13.92 7.82 4.78
CA PRO A 81 12.61 7.56 5.37
C PRO A 81 11.66 8.78 5.34
N ALA A 82 12.22 9.99 5.47
CA ALA A 82 11.46 11.24 5.42
C ALA A 82 10.91 11.57 4.02
N ALA A 83 11.59 11.14 2.95
CA ALA A 83 11.19 11.41 1.57
C ALA A 83 10.22 10.35 1.01
N LEU A 84 10.06 9.24 1.73
CA LEU A 84 9.26 8.11 1.28
C LEU A 84 7.78 8.45 0.99
N PRO A 85 7.06 9.20 1.85
CA PRO A 85 5.66 9.56 1.57
C PRO A 85 5.52 10.36 0.27
N THR A 86 6.44 11.30 0.03
CA THR A 86 6.44 12.14 -1.18
C THR A 86 6.69 11.33 -2.44
N LEU A 87 7.63 10.39 -2.41
CA LEU A 87 7.91 9.48 -3.53
C LEU A 87 6.69 8.62 -3.88
N ILE A 88 6.03 8.06 -2.86
CA ILE A 88 4.82 7.25 -3.05
C ILE A 88 3.69 8.10 -3.65
N ALA A 89 3.44 9.28 -3.07
CA ALA A 89 2.39 10.19 -3.54
C ALA A 89 2.62 10.61 -5.00
N SER A 90 3.87 10.90 -5.39
CA SER A 90 4.22 11.22 -6.78
C SER A 90 3.85 10.09 -7.73
N LYS A 91 4.15 8.83 -7.38
CA LYS A 91 3.81 7.67 -8.23
C LYS A 91 2.33 7.37 -8.27
N LEU A 92 1.62 7.59 -7.16
CA LEU A 92 0.16 7.48 -7.14
C LEU A 92 -0.50 8.54 -8.02
N ASN A 93 0.01 9.78 -8.01
CA ASN A 93 -0.48 10.84 -8.90
C ASN A 93 -0.32 10.45 -10.38
N GLU A 94 0.87 9.98 -10.78
CA GLU A 94 1.11 9.52 -12.15
C GLU A 94 0.12 8.42 -12.57
N LEU A 95 -0.08 7.40 -11.72
CA LEU A 95 -1.04 6.32 -12.01
C LEU A 95 -2.48 6.80 -12.03
N PHE A 96 -2.83 7.73 -11.15
CA PHE A 96 -4.17 8.27 -11.05
C PHE A 96 -4.54 9.07 -12.30
N GLU A 97 -3.63 9.91 -12.80
CA GLU A 97 -3.83 10.64 -14.05
C GLU A 97 -4.04 9.69 -15.24
N LEU A 98 -3.26 8.61 -15.32
CA LEU A 98 -3.44 7.59 -16.36
C LEU A 98 -4.81 6.89 -16.25
N LYS A 99 -5.25 6.56 -15.04
CA LYS A 99 -6.58 5.95 -14.81
C LYS A 99 -7.71 6.89 -15.16
N LEU A 100 -7.64 8.16 -14.75
CA LEU A 100 -8.63 9.17 -15.11
C LEU A 100 -8.77 9.29 -16.62
N ASN A 101 -7.66 9.33 -17.35
CA ASN A 101 -7.68 9.38 -18.81
C ASN A 101 -8.28 8.12 -19.45
N THR A 102 -8.19 6.97 -18.80
CA THR A 102 -8.74 5.69 -19.30
C THR A 102 -10.24 5.58 -19.05
N GLU A 103 -10.73 6.08 -17.90
CA GLU A 103 -12.16 6.07 -17.54
C GLU A 103 -12.98 7.16 -18.27
N LEU A 104 -12.31 8.16 -18.87
CA LEU A 104 -12.94 9.26 -19.62
C LEU A 104 -13.12 8.98 -21.13
N ILE A 105 -12.61 7.84 -21.63
CA ILE A 105 -12.73 7.39 -23.04
C ILE A 105 -13.80 6.30 -23.13
#